data_AF-A0A352B3T1-F1
#
_entry.id   AF-A0A352B3T1-F1
#
_cell.length_a   1.000
_cell.length_b   1.000
_cell.length_c   1.000
_cell.angle_alpha   90.00
_cell.angle_beta   90.00
_cell.angle_gamma   90.00
#
_symmetry.space_group_name_H-M   'P 1'
#
loop_
_entity.id
_entity.type
_entity.pdbx_description
1 polymer ?
#
loop_
_entity_poly.entity_id
_entity_poly.type
_entity_poly.pdbx_seq_one_letter_code
_entity_poly.pdbx_strand_id
1 'polypeptide(L)' 'MLVAVDVGVQRHRVAIGTPDKRLARELDVEHTPEGLAAFFRQVEAHTHGGERPVAVAMEGYNGHARPLDAQVLARGWR' A
#
# COMPACT_ATOMS: atom_id res chain seq x y z
N MET A 1 -1.41 -11.45 0.46
CA MET A 1 -1.21 -10.45 -0.61
C MET A 1 0.00 -9.62 -0.24
N LEU A 2 0.83 -9.25 -1.22
CA LEU A 2 2.05 -8.47 -0.96
C LEU A 2 1.85 -7.07 -1.54
N VAL A 3 2.19 -6.04 -0.78
CA VAL A 3 2.17 -4.65 -1.23
C VAL A 3 3.53 -4.07 -0.93
N ALA A 4 4.18 -3.49 -1.92
CA ALA A 4 5.41 -2.72 -1.74
C ALA A 4 5.10 -1.26 -2.04
N VAL A 5 5.53 -0.35 -1.17
CA VAL A 5 5.34 1.09 -1.32
C VAL A 5 6.69 1.77 -1.27
N ASP A 6 7.03 2.48 -2.33
CA ASP A 6 8.08 3.48 -2.35
C ASP A 6 7.44 4.83 -2.01
N VAL A 7 7.72 5.35 -0.82
CA VAL A 7 7.08 6.53 -0.25
C VAL A 7 7.86 7.78 -0.66
N GLY A 8 7.41 8.45 -1.72
CA GLY A 8 7.90 9.78 -2.09
C GLY A 8 7.14 10.95 -1.44
N VAL A 9 7.68 12.16 -1.61
CA VAL A 9 7.14 13.40 -1.01
C VAL A 9 5.87 13.92 -1.68
N GLN A 10 5.76 13.78 -3.00
CA GLN A 10 4.57 14.19 -3.75
C GLN A 10 3.72 13.00 -4.17
N ARG A 11 4.35 11.86 -4.45
CA ARG A 11 3.71 10.65 -4.96
C ARG A 11 4.39 9.44 -4.35
N HIS A 12 3.63 8.38 -4.16
CA HIS A 12 4.11 7.06 -3.77
C HIS A 12 3.98 6.12 -4.95
N ARG A 13 4.97 5.27 -5.16
CA ARG A 13 4.88 4.20 -6.15
C ARG A 13 4.53 2.91 -5.43
N VAL A 14 3.44 2.27 -5.84
CA VAL A 14 2.92 1.07 -5.20
C VAL A 14 2.97 -0.09 -6.18
N ALA A 15 3.55 -1.19 -5.73
CA ALA A 15 3.47 -2.47 -6.41
C ALA A 15 2.58 -3.42 -5.61
N ILE A 16 1.64 -4.04 -6.30
CA ILE A 16 0.71 -5.02 -5.77
C ILE A 16 1.08 -6.40 -6.31
N GLY A 17 1.40 -7.32 -5.41
CA GLY A 17 1.81 -8.68 -5.70
C GLY A 17 0.84 -9.74 -5.21
N THR A 18 0.75 -10.83 -5.97
CA THR A 18 0.05 -12.05 -5.59
C THR A 18 0.85 -12.86 -4.56
N PRO A 19 0.23 -13.85 -3.87
CA PRO A 19 0.94 -14.73 -2.94
C PRO A 19 2.12 -15.51 -3.57
N ASP A 20 2.06 -15.81 -4.87
CA ASP A 20 3.15 -16.44 -5.63
C ASP A 20 4.24 -15.46 -6.08
N LYS A 21 4.30 -14.27 -5.45
CA LYS A 21 5.31 -13.21 -5.69
C LYS A 21 5.34 -12.71 -7.13
N ARG A 22 4.22 -12.80 -7.85
CA ARG A 22 4.06 -12.17 -9.16
C ARG A 22 3.45 -10.80 -9.02
N LEU A 23 3.90 -9.87 -9.86
CA LEU A 23 3.34 -8.53 -9.95
C LEU A 23 1.94 -8.60 -10.57
N ALA A 24 0.93 -8.15 -9.85
CA ALA A 24 -0.43 -8.02 -10.35
C ALA A 24 -0.69 -6.62 -10.93
N ARG A 25 -0.15 -5.58 -10.28
CA ARG A 25 -0.38 -4.18 -10.67
C ARG A 25 0.68 -3.26 -10.09
N GLU A 26 0.98 -2.18 -10.81
CA GLU A 26 1.65 -0.99 -10.27
C GLU A 26 0.72 0.22 -10.37
N LEU A 27 0.85 1.16 -9.44
CA LEU A 27 0.14 2.43 -9.49
C LEU A 27 0.95 3.54 -8.81
N ASP A 28 0.76 4.76 -9.32
CA ASP A 28 1.17 5.97 -8.61
C ASP A 28 0.03 6.43 -7.71
N VAL A 29 0.37 6.84 -6.50
CA VAL A 29 -0.55 7.34 -5.47
C VAL A 29 -0.12 8.75 -5.09
N GLU A 30 -0.97 9.74 -5.32
CA GLU A 30 -0.70 11.10 -4.87
C GLU A 30 -0.59 11.16 -3.34
N HIS A 31 0.35 11.95 -2.82
CA HIS A 31 0.50 12.22 -1.38
C HIS A 31 -0.58 13.19 -0.89
N THR A 32 -1.84 12.79 -1.04
CA THR A 32 -3.05 13.51 -0.64
C THR A 32 -4.01 12.54 0.07
N PRO A 33 -4.91 13.03 0.94
CA PRO A 33 -5.90 12.18 1.60
C PRO A 33 -6.72 11.33 0.61
N GLU A 34 -7.11 11.92 -0.52
CA GLU A 34 -7.88 11.26 -1.57
C GLU A 34 -7.06 10.17 -2.28
N GLY A 35 -5.79 10.46 -2.58
CA GLY A 35 -4.86 9.48 -3.16
C GLY A 35 -4.66 8.28 -2.24
N LEU A 36 -4.39 8.54 -0.96
CA LEU A 36 -4.23 7.48 0.05
C LEU A 36 -5.52 6.67 0.22
N ALA A 37 -6.69 7.30 0.27
CA ALA A 37 -7.97 6.60 0.33
C ALA A 37 -8.22 5.72 -0.90
N ALA A 38 -7.88 6.21 -2.10
CA ALA A 38 -7.97 5.43 -3.33
C ALA A 38 -7.02 4.23 -3.32
N PHE A 39 -5.79 4.40 -2.82
CA PHE A 39 -4.85 3.31 -2.61
C PHE A 39 -5.43 2.20 -1.73
N PHE A 40 -5.97 2.54 -0.55
CA PHE A 40 -6.54 1.54 0.37
C PHE A 40 -7.70 0.79 -0.27
N ARG A 41 -8.61 1.50 -0.96
CA ARG A 41 -9.70 0.87 -1.74
C ARG A 41 -9.20 -0.10 -2.80
N GLN A 42 -8.12 0.23 -3.50
CA GLN A 42 -7.55 -0.64 -4.52
C GLN A 42 -7.00 -1.93 -3.89
N VAL A 43 -6.27 -1.83 -2.77
CA VAL A 43 -5.75 -3.02 -2.07
C VAL A 43 -6.91 -3.90 -1.57
N GLU A 44 -7.92 -3.31 -0.92
CA GLU A 44 -9.11 -4.02 -0.42
C GLU A 44 -9.90 -4.72 -1.54
N ALA A 45 -10.01 -4.12 -2.72
CA ALA A 45 -10.66 -4.77 -3.87
C ALA A 45 -9.98 -6.10 -4.27
N HIS A 46 -8.68 -6.26 -3.97
CA HIS A 46 -7.93 -7.47 -4.25
C HIS A 46 -7.84 -8.45 -3.07
N THR A 47 -8.31 -8.09 -1.87
CA THR A 47 -8.32 -8.99 -0.71
C THR A 47 -9.49 -9.96 -0.69
N HIS A 48 -10.35 -9.96 -1.72
CA HIS A 48 -11.56 -10.79 -1.83
C HIS A 48 -12.42 -10.71 -0.55
N GLY A 49 -12.81 -9.49 -0.15
CA GLY A 49 -13.65 -9.31 1.04
C GLY A 49 -12.93 -9.50 2.37
N GLY A 50 -11.59 -9.36 2.41
CA GLY A 50 -10.80 -9.40 3.63
C GLY A 50 -10.29 -10.78 4.06
N GLU A 51 -10.55 -11.83 3.27
CA GLU A 51 -10.13 -13.20 3.60
C GLU A 51 -8.61 -13.42 3.53
N ARG A 52 -7.88 -12.54 2.82
CA ARG A 52 -6.44 -12.68 2.63
C ARG A 52 -5.65 -11.67 3.45
N PRO A 53 -4.66 -12.10 4.25
CA PRO A 53 -3.73 -11.20 4.91
C PRO A 53 -3.02 -10.31 3.89
N VAL A 54 -2.88 -9.02 4.21
CA VAL A 54 -2.08 -8.06 3.46
C VAL A 54 -0.78 -7.84 4.20
N ALA A 55 0.33 -8.09 3.52
CA ALA A 55 1.66 -7.75 3.98
C ALA A 55 2.17 -6.53 3.21
N VAL A 56 2.62 -5.49 3.91
CA VAL A 56 3.04 -4.20 3.36
C VAL A 56 4.50 -3.95 3.70
N ALA A 57 5.35 -3.87 2.68
CA ALA A 57 6.70 -3.35 2.80
C ALA A 57 6.71 -1.88 2.37
N MET A 58 7.32 -1.01 3.16
CA MET A 58 7.43 0.42 2.85
C MET A 58 8.88 0.87 2.90
N GLU A 59 9.34 1.49 1.82
CA GLU A 59 10.58 2.25 1.77
C GLU A 59 10.25 3.74 1.93
N GLY A 60 10.77 4.38 2.97
CA GLY A 60 10.42 5.75 3.35
C GLY A 60 11.44 6.78 2.88
N TYR A 61 10.99 7.91 2.31
CA TYR A 61 11.85 9.07 2.08
C TYR A 61 12.40 9.63 3.41
N ASN A 62 13.73 9.78 3.51
CA ASN A 62 14.43 10.19 4.74
C ASN A 62 14.10 9.35 6.00
N GLY A 63 13.68 8.08 5.83
CA GLY A 63 13.29 7.23 6.95
C GLY A 63 11.93 7.57 7.59
N HIS A 64 11.12 8.40 6.93
CA HIS A 64 9.76 8.72 7.35
C HIS A 64 8.72 8.09 6.42
N ALA A 65 7.86 7.22 6.96
CA ALA A 65 6.69 6.66 6.27
C ALA A 65 5.36 7.19 6.84
N ARG A 66 5.41 8.22 7.69
CA ARG A 66 4.23 8.74 8.41
C ARG A 66 3.52 9.81 7.59
N PRO A 67 2.17 9.85 7.55
CA PRO A 67 1.21 9.09 8.36
C PRO A 67 0.74 7.75 7.73
N LEU A 68 1.34 7.30 6.62
CA LEU A 68 0.89 6.11 5.89
C LEU A 68 1.06 4.83 6.73
N ASP A 69 2.18 4.70 7.44
CA ASP A 69 2.47 3.58 8.33
C ASP A 69 1.38 3.36 9.40
N ALA A 70 0.94 4.42 10.08
CA ALA A 70 -0.11 4.35 11.08
C ALA A 70 -1.45 3.92 10.46
N GLN A 71 -1.74 4.36 9.24
CA GLN A 71 -2.97 4.00 8.52
C GLN A 71 -2.98 2.55 8.01
N VAL A 72 -1.80 2.01 7.68
CA VAL A 72 -1.61 0.58 7.36
C VAL A 72 -1.88 -0.27 8.62
N LEU A 73 -1.27 0.10 9.74
CA LEU A 73 -1.46 -0.61 11.02
C LEU A 73 -2.90 -0.55 11.52
N ALA A 74 -3.58 0.60 11.35
CA ALA A 74 -4.99 0.76 11.74
C ALA A 74 -5.95 -0.20 10.99
N ARG A 75 -5.52 -0.74 9.84
CA ARG A 75 -6.27 -1.76 9.06
C ARG A 75 -5.91 -3.19 9.43
N GLY A 76 -5.00 -3.39 10.39
CA GLY A 76 -4.48 -4.70 10.77
C GLY A 76 -3.53 -5.33 9.75
N TRP A 77 -3.05 -4.53 8.79
CA TRP A 77 -2.05 -4.97 7.81
C TRP A 77 -0.66 -4.94 8.46
N ARG A 78 0.26 -5.78 7.98
CA ARG A 78 1.55 -6.02 8.63
C ARG A 78 2.72 -5.79 7.70
#